data_AF-A0A0D6LXF7-F1
#
_entry.id   AF-A0A0D6LXF7-F1
#
_cell.length_a   1.000
_cell.length_b   1.000
_cell.length_c   1.000
_cell.angle_alpha   90.00
_cell.angle_beta   90.00
_cell.angle_gamma   90.00
#
_symmetry.space_group_name_H-M   'P 1'
#
loop_
_entity.id
_entity.type
_entity.pdbx_description
1 polymer ?
#
loop_
_entity_poly.entity_id
_entity_poly.type
_entity_poly.pdbx_seq_one_letter_code
_entity_poly.pdbx_strand_id
1 'polypeptide(L)'
;MFTNKLDHIVSKLKEEKLELLPLDPTIPQQVRQENMAQIEEGVSAIETSISKLEKTLHEFASMVDLLEKPSSKEEEDFETYACKAEAILSIAFDYVIVLHYRHSLDNFFTIVTRMPANQDVFSLLNHLYAE
;
A
#
# COMPACT_ATOMS: atom_id res chain seq x y z
N MET A 1 -4.36 9.40 17.02
CA MET A 1 -4.43 7.92 16.94
C MET A 1 -3.96 7.48 15.56
N PHE A 2 -3.19 6.39 15.47
CA PHE A 2 -2.63 5.93 14.18
C PHE A 2 -3.69 5.43 13.20
N THR A 3 -4.84 4.95 13.69
CA THR A 3 -6.01 4.64 12.85
C THR A 3 -6.47 5.82 12.01
N ASN A 4 -6.66 6.99 12.62
CA ASN A 4 -7.05 8.22 11.89
C ASN A 4 -5.96 8.70 10.91
N LYS A 5 -4.68 8.49 11.27
CA LYS A 5 -3.57 8.90 10.41
C LYS A 5 -3.47 8.03 9.16
N LEU A 6 -3.57 6.72 9.33
CA LEU A 6 -3.59 5.78 8.20
C LEU A 6 -4.78 6.04 7.30
N ASP A 7 -5.97 6.23 7.88
CA ASP A 7 -7.19 6.60 7.15
C ASP A 7 -7.04 7.88 6.32
N HIS A 8 -6.45 8.93 6.91
CA HIS A 8 -6.18 10.17 6.19
C HIS A 8 -5.20 9.97 5.03
N ILE A 9 -4.12 9.22 5.23
CA ILE A 9 -3.13 8.95 4.18
C ILE A 9 -3.77 8.18 3.02
N VAL A 10 -4.47 7.09 3.33
CA VAL A 10 -5.13 6.27 2.31
C VAL A 10 -6.18 7.09 1.55
N SER A 11 -6.98 7.88 2.26
CA SER A 11 -7.99 8.75 1.64
C SER A 11 -7.37 9.78 0.70
N LYS A 12 -6.31 10.46 1.15
CA LYS A 12 -5.60 11.46 0.34
C LYS A 12 -5.00 10.84 -0.92
N LEU A 13 -4.34 9.69 -0.81
CA LEU A 13 -3.75 9.01 -1.95
C LEU A 13 -4.81 8.52 -2.95
N LYS A 14 -5.99 8.10 -2.48
CA LYS A 14 -7.15 7.75 -3.34
C LYS A 14 -7.73 8.98 -4.03
N GLU A 15 -7.76 10.13 -3.36
CA GLU A 15 -8.16 11.41 -3.98
C GLU A 15 -7.20 11.86 -5.08
N GLU A 16 -5.90 11.62 -4.90
CA GLU A 16 -4.86 11.84 -5.90
C GLU A 16 -4.94 10.88 -7.09
N LYS A 17 -5.69 9.78 -6.96
CA LYS A 17 -5.97 8.78 -8.01
C LYS A 17 -4.68 8.20 -8.63
N LEU A 18 -3.73 7.85 -7.78
CA LEU A 18 -2.44 7.30 -8.21
C LEU A 18 -2.60 6.01 -9.05
N GLU A 19 -3.65 5.24 -8.78
CA GLU A 19 -4.04 4.05 -9.54
C GLU A 19 -4.49 4.35 -10.97
N LEU A 20 -4.81 5.62 -11.29
CA LEU A 20 -5.28 6.07 -12.60
C LEU A 20 -4.25 6.92 -13.35
N LEU A 21 -3.01 7.04 -12.85
CA LEU A 21 -1.95 7.74 -13.56
C LEU A 21 -1.78 7.17 -14.99
N PRO A 22 -1.42 7.99 -15.98
CA PRO A 22 -1.37 7.56 -17.37
C PRO A 22 -0.27 6.52 -17.62
N LEU A 23 -0.61 5.48 -18.39
CA LEU A 23 0.31 4.43 -18.88
C LEU A 23 0.90 4.73 -20.27
N ASP A 24 0.37 5.76 -20.93
CA ASP A 24 0.60 6.05 -22.35
C ASP A 24 2.11 6.09 -22.69
N PRO A 25 2.57 5.40 -23.75
CA PRO A 25 3.99 5.39 -24.12
C PRO A 25 4.51 6.75 -24.57
N THR A 26 3.61 7.65 -24.98
CA THR A 26 3.92 8.98 -25.49
C THR A 26 4.19 10.00 -24.40
N ILE A 27 3.86 9.71 -23.13
CA ILE A 27 4.22 10.63 -22.04
C ILE A 27 5.74 10.72 -21.90
N PRO A 28 6.28 11.92 -21.60
CA PRO A 28 7.71 12.08 -21.38
C PRO A 28 8.24 11.14 -20.30
N GLN A 29 9.44 10.60 -20.51
CA GLN A 29 10.08 9.69 -19.55
C GLN A 29 10.16 10.28 -18.15
N GLN A 30 10.44 11.58 -18.03
CA GLN A 30 10.51 12.27 -16.74
C GLN A 30 9.17 12.20 -16.00
N VAL A 31 8.05 12.48 -16.69
CA VAL A 31 6.70 12.41 -16.09
C VAL A 31 6.39 10.98 -15.63
N ARG A 32 6.80 9.97 -16.40
CA ARG A 32 6.66 8.56 -16.00
C ARG A 32 7.43 8.24 -14.73
N GLN A 33 8.68 8.71 -14.62
CA GLN A 33 9.50 8.52 -13.42
C GLN A 33 8.92 9.24 -12.20
N GLU A 34 8.39 10.45 -12.38
CA GLU A 34 7.69 11.20 -11.33
C GLU A 34 6.43 10.45 -10.87
N ASN A 35 5.64 9.92 -11.80
CA ASN A 35 4.47 9.10 -11.47
C ASN A 35 4.84 7.84 -10.67
N MET A 36 5.92 7.15 -11.05
CA MET A 36 6.39 5.97 -10.31
C MET A 36 6.88 6.34 -8.91
N ALA A 37 7.65 7.43 -8.79
CA ALA A 37 8.11 7.91 -7.49
C ALA A 37 6.94 8.27 -6.55
N GLN A 38 5.86 8.86 -7.07
CA GLN A 38 4.65 9.13 -6.29
C GLN A 38 3.97 7.86 -5.79
N ILE A 39 3.89 6.82 -6.62
CA ILE A 39 3.34 5.53 -6.21
C ILE A 39 4.21 4.90 -5.11
N GLU A 40 5.54 4.88 -5.29
CA GLU A 40 6.48 4.33 -4.30
C GLU A 40 6.43 5.10 -2.97
N GLU A 41 6.38 6.43 -3.01
CA GLU A 41 6.22 7.26 -1.82
C GLU A 41 4.89 7.01 -1.12
N GLY A 42 3.79 6.91 -1.89
CA GLY A 42 2.46 6.60 -1.36
C GLY A 42 2.42 5.24 -0.66
N VAL A 43 2.98 4.20 -1.29
CA VAL A 43 3.11 2.86 -0.69
C VAL A 43 3.93 2.94 0.60
N SER A 44 5.10 3.58 0.56
CA SER A 44 5.97 3.70 1.74
C SER A 44 5.29 4.43 2.90
N ALA A 45 4.50 5.47 2.62
CA ALA A 45 3.75 6.22 3.62
C ALA A 45 2.64 5.37 4.28
N ILE A 46 1.96 4.52 3.48
CA ILE A 46 0.96 3.57 3.98
C ILE A 46 1.65 2.52 4.86
N GLU A 47 2.68 1.83 4.35
CA GLU A 47 3.39 0.76 5.08
C GLU A 47 3.97 1.27 6.41
N THR A 48 4.61 2.44 6.39
CA THR A 48 5.14 3.07 7.60
C THR A 48 4.06 3.34 8.64
N SER A 49 2.85 3.68 8.18
CA SER A 49 1.71 3.96 9.06
C SER A 49 1.05 2.68 9.57
N ILE A 50 1.01 1.62 8.74
CA ILE A 50 0.60 0.26 9.13
C ILE A 50 1.49 -0.23 10.26
N SER A 51 2.82 -0.23 10.08
CA SER A 51 3.73 -0.75 11.11
C SER A 51 3.63 0.01 12.44
N LYS A 52 3.36 1.32 12.40
CA LYS A 52 3.12 2.12 13.61
C LYS A 52 1.79 1.76 14.28
N LEU A 53 0.74 1.54 13.50
CA LEU A 53 -0.56 1.10 14.00
C LEU A 53 -0.48 -0.28 14.66
N GLU A 54 0.15 -1.25 13.99
CA GLU A 54 0.37 -2.60 14.51
C GLU A 54 1.17 -2.57 15.81
N LYS A 55 2.26 -1.79 15.85
CA LYS A 55 3.05 -1.60 17.07
C LYS A 55 2.20 -1.03 18.22
N THR A 56 1.43 0.03 17.98
CA THR A 56 0.57 0.62 19.02
C THR A 56 -0.54 -0.34 19.46
N LEU A 57 -1.10 -1.14 18.54
CA LEU A 57 -2.10 -2.15 18.88
C LEU A 57 -1.49 -3.24 19.78
N HIS A 58 -0.30 -3.72 19.44
CA HIS A 58 0.43 -4.70 20.24
C HIS A 58 0.80 -4.15 21.63
N GLU A 59 1.26 -2.91 21.71
CA GLU A 59 1.54 -2.23 22.99
C GLU A 59 0.29 -2.10 23.85
N PHE A 60 -0.86 -1.75 23.27
CA PHE A 60 -2.11 -1.65 24.01
C PHE A 60 -2.60 -3.02 24.49
N ALA A 61 -2.58 -4.04 23.63
CA ALA A 61 -2.91 -5.42 24.03
C ALA A 61 -2.03 -5.88 25.20
N SER A 62 -0.72 -5.63 25.12
CA SER A 62 0.23 -5.96 26.18
C SER A 62 -0.05 -5.23 27.50
N MET A 63 -0.48 -3.96 27.45
CA MET A 63 -0.87 -3.21 28.64
C MET A 63 -2.13 -3.79 29.30
N VAL A 64 -3.12 -4.20 28.50
CA VAL A 64 -4.35 -4.84 29.00
C VAL A 64 -4.03 -6.19 29.64
N ASP A 65 -3.19 -7.01 29.01
CA ASP A 65 -2.78 -8.32 29.54
C ASP A 65 -1.98 -8.22 30.86
N LEU A 66 -1.26 -7.12 31.07
CA LEU A 66 -0.51 -6.87 32.31
C LEU A 66 -1.42 -6.44 33.48
N LEU A 67 -2.67 -6.06 33.22
CA LEU A 67 -3.63 -5.78 34.28
C LEU A 67 -4.09 -7.11 34.88
N GLU A 68 -3.84 -7.35 36.17
CA GLU A 68 -4.31 -8.57 36.86
C GLU A 68 -5.83 -8.74 36.78
N LYS A 69 -6.56 -7.62 36.70
CA LYS A 69 -8.00 -7.53 36.43
C LYS A 69 -8.29 -6.25 35.64
N PRO A 70 -8.32 -6.28 34.31
CA PRO A 70 -8.81 -5.15 33.55
C PRO A 70 -10.28 -4.89 33.89
N SER A 71 -10.66 -3.62 33.91
CA SER A 71 -12.06 -3.22 34.01
C SER A 71 -12.79 -3.48 32.69
N SER A 72 -14.10 -3.71 32.75
CA SER A 72 -14.91 -3.88 31.53
C SER A 72 -14.80 -2.71 30.55
N LYS A 73 -14.50 -1.51 31.06
CA LYS A 73 -14.27 -0.34 30.22
C LYS A 73 -12.94 -0.42 29.47
N GLU A 74 -11.87 -0.89 30.12
CA GLU A 74 -10.56 -1.05 29.47
C GLU A 74 -10.61 -2.13 28.37
N GLU A 75 -11.34 -3.22 28.63
CA GLU A 75 -11.62 -4.25 27.62
C GLU A 75 -12.43 -3.69 26.45
N GLU A 76 -13.50 -2.93 26.72
CA GLU A 76 -14.34 -2.30 25.69
C GLU A 76 -13.56 -1.25 24.87
N ASP A 77 -12.74 -0.43 25.52
CA ASP A 77 -11.90 0.57 24.86
C ASP A 77 -10.85 -0.09 23.96
N PHE A 78 -10.25 -1.20 24.40
CA PHE A 78 -9.33 -2.00 23.59
C PHE A 78 -10.03 -2.63 22.39
N GLU A 79 -11.15 -3.33 22.60
CA GLU A 79 -11.90 -3.98 21.53
C GLU A 79 -12.36 -2.96 20.48
N THR A 80 -12.89 -1.82 20.91
CA THR A 80 -13.29 -0.72 20.02
C THR A 80 -12.10 -0.23 19.17
N TYR A 81 -10.93 -0.08 19.79
CA TYR A 81 -9.74 0.33 19.08
C TYR A 81 -9.24 -0.75 18.11
N ALA A 82 -9.25 -2.01 18.52
CA ALA A 82 -8.83 -3.16 17.72
C ALA A 82 -9.72 -3.33 16.48
N CYS A 83 -11.05 -3.30 16.63
CA CYS A 83 -11.98 -3.35 15.49
C CYS A 83 -11.74 -2.20 14.51
N LYS A 84 -11.50 -0.98 15.02
CA LYS A 84 -11.21 0.17 14.15
C LYS A 84 -9.87 0.02 13.43
N ALA A 85 -8.86 -0.53 14.11
CA ALA A 85 -7.55 -0.80 13.53
C ALA A 85 -7.64 -1.85 12.43
N GLU A 86 -8.33 -2.96 12.67
CA GLU A 86 -8.56 -4.02 11.69
C GLU A 86 -9.24 -3.49 10.42
N ALA A 87 -10.31 -2.70 10.58
CA ALA A 87 -11.04 -2.12 9.46
C ALA A 87 -10.14 -1.25 8.57
N ILE A 88 -9.33 -0.36 9.17
CA ILE A 88 -8.46 0.52 8.37
C ILE A 88 -7.25 -0.21 7.79
N LEU A 89 -6.72 -1.21 8.50
CA LEU A 89 -5.64 -2.06 7.99
C LEU A 89 -6.09 -2.81 6.73
N SER A 90 -7.29 -3.40 6.73
CA SER A 90 -7.85 -4.06 5.55
C SER A 90 -7.94 -3.12 4.36
N ILE A 91 -8.48 -1.90 4.54
CA ILE A 91 -8.59 -0.89 3.47
C ILE A 91 -7.21 -0.48 2.95
N ALA A 92 -6.23 -0.32 3.85
CA ALA A 92 -4.87 0.06 3.49
C ALA A 92 -4.16 -1.03 2.70
N PHE A 93 -4.28 -2.30 3.12
CA PHE A 93 -3.71 -3.44 2.41
C PHE A 93 -4.29 -3.59 1.00
N ASP A 94 -5.62 -3.52 0.86
CA ASP A 94 -6.28 -3.58 -0.44
C ASP A 94 -5.75 -2.49 -1.39
N TYR A 95 -5.55 -1.28 -0.86
CA TYR A 95 -5.05 -0.18 -1.66
C TYR A 95 -3.57 -0.33 -2.04
N VAL A 96 -2.73 -0.83 -1.13
CA VAL A 96 -1.32 -1.17 -1.44
C VAL A 96 -1.23 -2.19 -2.58
N ILE A 97 -2.09 -3.22 -2.58
CA ILE A 97 -2.16 -4.19 -3.68
C ILE A 97 -2.47 -3.50 -5.01
N VAL A 98 -3.44 -2.57 -5.03
CA VAL A 98 -3.79 -1.80 -6.22
C VAL A 98 -2.61 -0.96 -6.72
N LEU A 99 -1.88 -0.29 -5.81
CA LEU A 99 -0.72 0.53 -6.16
C LEU A 99 0.45 -0.32 -6.70
N HIS A 100 0.73 -1.48 -6.08
CA HIS A 100 1.75 -2.41 -6.60
C HIS A 100 1.38 -2.97 -7.97
N TYR A 101 0.11 -3.32 -8.18
CA TYR A 101 -0.37 -3.75 -9.49
C TYR A 101 -0.18 -2.64 -10.54
N ARG A 102 -0.53 -1.40 -10.19
CA ARG A 102 -0.33 -0.24 -11.06
C ARG A 102 1.14 -0.02 -11.40
N HIS A 103 2.03 -0.15 -10.42
CA HIS A 103 3.48 -0.04 -10.60
C HIS A 103 4.02 -1.15 -11.54
N SER A 104 3.58 -2.39 -11.33
CA SER A 104 3.95 -3.53 -12.17
C SER A 104 3.51 -3.37 -13.63
N LEU A 105 2.29 -2.87 -13.86
CA LEU A 105 1.79 -2.58 -15.20
C LEU A 105 2.63 -1.54 -15.95
N ASP A 106 3.10 -0.50 -15.27
CA ASP A 106 3.94 0.53 -15.89
C ASP A 106 5.28 -0.05 -16.36
N ASN A 107 5.91 -0.87 -15.51
CA ASN A 107 7.15 -1.56 -15.82
C ASN A 107 6.97 -2.52 -16.99
N PHE A 108 5.91 -3.32 -16.98
CA PHE A 108 5.59 -4.22 -18.09
C PHE A 108 5.40 -3.45 -19.41
N PHE A 109 4.62 -2.38 -19.38
CA PHE A 109 4.33 -1.60 -20.58
C PHE A 109 5.58 -0.89 -21.14
N THR A 110 6.45 -0.39 -20.25
CA THR A 110 7.75 0.19 -20.62
C THR A 110 8.67 -0.84 -21.29
N ILE A 111 8.66 -2.09 -20.81
CA ILE A 111 9.43 -3.18 -21.42
C ILE A 111 8.89 -3.51 -22.81
N VAL A 112 7.58 -3.73 -22.94
CA VAL A 112 6.94 -4.12 -24.21
C VAL A 112 7.14 -3.06 -25.30
N THR A 113 7.01 -1.78 -24.95
CA THR A 113 7.16 -0.66 -25.91
C THR A 113 8.60 -0.44 -26.39
N ARG A 114 9.59 -0.96 -25.65
CA ARG A 114 11.01 -0.91 -26.01
C ARG A 114 11.50 -2.19 -26.71
N MET A 115 10.63 -3.20 -26.88
CA MET A 115 11.01 -4.42 -27.58
C MET A 115 11.21 -4.16 -29.08
N PRO A 116 12.31 -4.66 -29.68
CA PRO A 116 12.43 -4.71 -31.12
C PRO A 116 11.33 -5.62 -31.68
N ALA A 117 10.80 -5.28 -32.86
CA ALA A 117 9.65 -5.94 -33.50
C ALA A 117 9.77 -7.47 -33.72
N ASN A 118 10.95 -8.04 -33.44
CA ASN A 118 11.30 -9.43 -33.70
C ASN A 118 11.37 -10.27 -32.40
N GLN A 119 11.04 -9.70 -31.23
CA GLN A 119 11.12 -10.37 -29.93
C GLN A 119 9.74 -10.75 -29.41
N ASP A 120 9.58 -12.01 -28.95
CA ASP A 120 8.32 -12.52 -28.42
C ASP A 120 8.17 -12.18 -26.93
N VAL A 121 7.04 -11.57 -26.56
CA VAL A 121 6.67 -11.22 -25.17
C VAL A 121 6.71 -12.43 -24.24
N PHE A 122 6.32 -13.62 -24.73
CA PHE A 122 6.31 -14.85 -23.94
C PHE A 122 7.72 -15.31 -23.53
N SER A 123 8.72 -15.07 -24.38
CA SER A 123 10.12 -15.40 -24.07
C SER A 123 10.69 -14.57 -22.91
N LEU A 124 10.21 -13.34 -22.74
CA LEU A 124 10.70 -12.41 -21.72
C LEU A 124 9.99 -12.60 -20.37
N LEU A 125 8.69 -12.92 -20.39
CA LEU A 125 7.95 -13.33 -19.19
C LEU A 125 8.56 -14.60 -18.58
N ASN A 126 8.93 -15.58 -19.41
CA ASN A 126 9.63 -16.77 -18.94
C ASN A 126 11.02 -16.46 -18.37
N HIS A 127 11.65 -15.34 -18.70
CA HIS A 127 12.95 -14.97 -18.13
C HIS A 127 12.83 -14.13 -16.85
N LEU A 128 11.78 -13.30 -16.75
CA LEU A 128 11.49 -12.47 -15.57
C LEU A 128 10.87 -13.25 -14.40
N TYR A 129 10.18 -14.36 -14.67
CA TYR A 129 9.51 -15.19 -13.66
C TYR A 129 10.16 -16.58 -13.48
N ALA A 130 11.40 -16.77 -13.92
CA ALA A 130 12.14 -18.03 -13.80
C ALA A 130 13.03 -18.14 -12.54
N GLU A 131 12.78 -17.33 -11.51
CA GLU A 131 13.35 -17.53 -10.17
C GLU A 131 12.35 -18.18 -9.21
#